data_AF-F7VGL3-F1
#
_entry.id   AF-F7VGL3-F1
#
_cell.length_a   1.000
_cell.length_b   1.000
_cell.length_c   1.000
_cell.angle_alpha   90.00
_cell.angle_beta   90.00
_cell.angle_gamma   90.00
#
_symmetry.space_group_name_H-M   'P 1'
#
loop_
_entity.id
_entity.type
_entity.pdbx_description
1 polymer ?
#
loop_
_entity_poly.entity_id
_entity_poly.type
_entity_poly.pdbx_seq_one_letter_code
_entity_poly.pdbx_strand_id
1 'polypeptide(L)' 'MDGYKLRNFTIGPQIVYDFSPGTAVVLKWQHALDARNTIGGDRYWVEFALPIHLFD' A
#
# COMPACT_ATOMS: atom_id res chain seq x y z
N MET A 1 -26.12 19.08 -0.03
CA MET A 1 -25.73 18.20 -1.15
C MET A 1 -24.32 17.70 -0.87
N ASP A 2 -24.16 16.61 -0.10
CA ASP A 2 -22.85 16.07 0.30
C ASP A 2 -22.74 14.56 -0.04
N GLY A 3 -23.37 14.14 -1.14
CA GLY A 3 -23.59 12.73 -1.44
C GLY A 3 -22.42 11.98 -2.11
N TYR A 4 -21.35 12.66 -2.53
CA TYR A 4 -20.35 12.07 -3.46
C TYR A 4 -18.89 12.18 -3.01
N LYS A 5 -18.58 12.57 -1.77
CA LYS A 5 -17.19 12.66 -1.29
C LYS A 5 -16.69 11.28 -0.85
N LEU A 6 -15.64 10.80 -1.51
CA LEU A 6 -14.92 9.60 -1.07
C LEU A 6 -14.18 9.91 0.23
N ARG A 7 -14.35 9.05 1.23
CA ARG A 7 -13.60 9.09 2.49
C ARG A 7 -13.05 7.71 2.78
N ASN A 8 -11.74 7.64 3.00
CA ASN A 8 -11.09 6.40 3.40
C ASN A 8 -10.01 6.70 4.44
N PHE A 9 -10.12 6.09 5.62
CA PHE A 9 -9.07 6.05 6.62
C PHE A 9 -8.71 4.60 6.89
N THR A 10 -7.45 4.25 6.68
CA THR A 10 -6.95 2.88 6.70
C THR A 10 -5.62 2.84 7.46
N ILE A 11 -5.43 1.81 8.28
CA ILE A 11 -4.18 1.56 9.01
C ILE A 11 -3.76 0.10 8.83
N GLY A 12 -2.47 -0.17 8.88
CA GLY A 12 -2.00 -1.53 9.01
C GLY A 12 -0.49 -1.67 8.90
N PRO A 13 0.04 -2.86 9.22
CA PRO A 13 1.47 -3.10 9.25
C PRO A 13 2.07 -3.23 7.85
N GLN A 14 3.35 -2.88 7.78
CA GLN A 14 4.20 -3.12 6.62
C GLN A 14 5.43 -3.92 7.06
N ILE A 15 5.75 -4.96 6.29
CA ILE A 15 6.97 -5.75 6.44
C ILE A 15 7.82 -5.55 5.19
N VAL A 16 9.08 -5.19 5.37
CA VAL A 16 10.06 -5.00 4.30
C VAL A 16 11.14 -6.06 4.45
N TYR A 17 11.47 -6.75 3.37
CA TYR A 17 12.60 -7.67 3.30
C TYR A 17 13.56 -7.24 2.19
N ASP A 18 14.71 -6.72 2.59
CA ASP A 18 15.78 -6.28 1.71
C ASP A 18 16.70 -7.45 1.34
N PHE A 19 16.83 -7.74 0.04
CA PHE A 19 17.76 -8.75 -0.47
C PHE A 19 19.14 -8.15 -0.72
N SER A 20 19.17 -6.92 -1.24
CA SER A 20 20.36 -6.16 -1.56
C SER A 20 20.00 -4.66 -1.63
N PRO A 21 20.98 -3.75 -1.68
CA PRO A 21 20.70 -2.33 -1.85
C PRO A 21 19.81 -2.08 -3.07
N GLY A 22 18.63 -1.49 -2.85
CA GLY A 22 17.66 -1.20 -3.92
C GLY A 22 16.79 -2.37 -4.38
N THR A 23 16.97 -3.58 -3.82
CA THR A 23 16.13 -4.76 -4.11
C THR A 23 15.40 -5.24 -2.87
N ALA A 24 14.07 -5.16 -2.87
CA ALA A 24 13.27 -5.59 -1.73
C ALA A 24 11.90 -6.15 -2.14
N VAL A 25 11.33 -6.97 -1.26
CA VAL A 25 9.91 -7.33 -1.29
C VAL A 25 9.23 -6.70 -0.09
N VAL A 26 8.10 -6.06 -0.33
CA VAL A 26 7.29 -5.39 0.71
C VAL A 26 5.92 -6.02 0.76
N LEU A 27 5.53 -6.47 1.95
CA LEU A 27 4.19 -6.95 2.25
C LEU A 27 3.46 -5.87 3.05
N LYS A 28 2.26 -5.50 2.60
CA LYS A 28 1.42 -4.52 3.31
C LYS A 28 0.06 -5.15 3.54
N TRP A 29 -0.39 -5.13 4.79
CA TRP A 29 -1.78 -5.39 5.14
C TRP A 29 -2.38 -4.10 5.67
N GLN A 30 -3.58 -3.79 5.22
CA GLN A 30 -4.26 -2.53 5.47
C GLN A 30 -5.72 -2.82 5.81
N HIS A 31 -6.19 -2.34 6.95
CA HIS A 31 -7.58 -2.45 7.40
C HIS A 31 -8.26 -1.08 7.39
N ALA A 32 -9.38 -0.96 6.69
CA ALA A 32 -10.15 0.28 6.62
C ALA A 32 -10.95 0.51 7.92
N LEU A 33 -10.62 1.59 8.64
CA LEU A 33 -11.31 2.03 9.86
C LEU A 33 -12.53 2.90 9.55
N ASP A 34 -12.52 3.61 8.42
CA ASP A 34 -13.65 4.39 7.94
C ASP A 34 -13.64 4.42 6.41
N ALA A 35 -14.76 4.02 5.80
CA ALA A 35 -14.93 3.95 4.37
C ALA A 35 -16.31 4.49 3.99
N ARG A 36 -16.36 5.60 3.25
CA ARG A 36 -17.58 6.16 2.66
C ARG A 36 -17.38 6.38 1.18
N ASN A 37 -18.36 5.94 0.39
CA ASN A 37 -18.30 5.94 -1.08
C ASN A 37 -17.02 5.29 -1.62
N THR A 38 -16.53 4.25 -0.94
CA THR A 38 -15.34 3.47 -1.30
C THR A 38 -15.45 2.06 -0.76
N ILE A 39 -14.53 1.20 -1.18
CA ILE A 39 -14.43 -0.18 -0.72
C ILE A 39 -13.70 -0.18 0.64
N GLY A 40 -14.37 -0.69 1.67
CA GLY A 40 -13.80 -0.93 3.00
C GLY A 40 -13.24 -2.34 3.16
N GLY A 41 -12.97 -2.73 4.41
CA GLY A 41 -12.41 -4.04 4.75
C GLY A 41 -10.89 -4.10 4.63
N ASP A 42 -10.37 -5.30 4.35
CA ASP A 42 -8.94 -5.58 4.31
C ASP A 42 -8.36 -5.51 2.89
N ARG A 43 -7.15 -4.97 2.79
CA ARG A 43 -6.35 -4.91 1.56
C ARG A 43 -4.96 -5.47 1.81
N TYR A 44 -4.50 -6.27 0.85
CA TYR A 44 -3.20 -6.92 0.88
C TYR A 44 -2.40 -6.50 -0.36
N TRP A 45 -1.14 -6.14 -0.15
CA TRP A 45 -0.21 -5.77 -1.21
C TRP A 45 1.05 -6.60 -1.16
N VAL A 46 1.56 -6.90 -2.35
CA VAL A 46 2.93 -7.34 -2.57
C VAL A 46 3.56 -6.32 -3.51
N GLU A 47 4.66 -5.72 -3.08
CA GLU A 47 5.40 -4.71 -3.83
C GLU A 47 6.85 -5.16 -3.99
N PHE A 48 7.40 -4.94 -5.19
CA PHE A 48 8.78 -5.26 -5.54
C PHE A 48 9.53 -3.95 -5.79
N ALA A 49 10.56 -3.69 -5.00
CA ALA A 49 11.52 -2.64 -5.28
C ALA A 49 12.67 -3.26 -6.07
N LEU A 50 12.98 -2.70 -7.24
CA LEU A 50 14.07 -3.14 -8.11
C LEU A 50 14.91 -1.90 -8.49
N PRO A 51 16.24 -2.02 -8.54
CA PRO A 51 17.10 -0.94 -9.01
C PRO A 51 16.87 -0.70 -10.50
N ILE A 52 16.79 0.56 -10.91
CA ILE A 52 16.81 0.95 -12.31
C ILE A 52 18.17 1.59 -12.59
N HIS A 53 19.00 0.90 -13.36
CA HIS A 53 20.24 1.46 -13.90
C HIS A 53 19.92 2.13 -15.24
N LEU A 54 19.70 3.44 -15.20
CA LEU A 54 19.53 4.26 -16.40
C LEU A 54 20.90 4.88 -16.70
N PHE A 55 21.69 4.19 -17.53
CA PHE A 55 23.06 4.53 -17.99
C PHE A 55 24.19 4.27 -16.98
N ASP A 56 25.23 3.57 -17.45
CA ASP A 56 26.55 3.42 -16.80
C ASP A 56 27.47 4.61 -17.12
#